data_AF-A0A954VG71-F1
#
_entry.id   AF-A0A954VG71-F1
#
_cell.length_a   1.000
_cell.length_b   1.000
_cell.length_c   1.000
_cell.angle_alpha   90.00
_cell.angle_beta   90.00
_cell.angle_gamma   90.00
#
_symmetry.space_group_name_H-M   'P 1'
#
loop_
_entity.id
_entity.type
_entity.pdbx_description
1 polymer ?
#
loop_
_entity_poly.entity_id
_entity_poly.type
_entity_poly.pdbx_seq_one_letter_code
_entity_poly.pdbx_strand_id
1 'polypeptide(L)'
;MRQPFGNSGVKFGDITDGTSNTSLAGERDTKNCRSGTWVGVRNANGGGSRGVFFVVGHSRARQNEPVLAWDSDPEGCGQGFSSLHTGGAQFVSCDGSVRFVSSNINHNHTRGGWTNAGDPLNGVYQRLLSRNDGLVVQPED
;
A
#
# COMPACT_ATOMS: atom_id res chain seq x y z
N MET A 1 -6.60 -19.28 -4.12
CA MET A 1 -5.77 -18.07 -4.32
C MET A 1 -4.62 -18.11 -3.33
N ARG A 2 -3.36 -18.15 -3.79
CA ARG A 2 -2.18 -18.23 -2.89
C ARG A 2 -1.68 -16.81 -2.61
N GLN A 3 -1.74 -16.33 -1.37
CA GLN A 3 -1.09 -15.08 -0.97
C GLN A 3 0.45 -15.27 -0.91
N PRO A 4 1.28 -14.24 -1.14
CA PRO A 4 2.72 -14.37 -1.03
C PRO A 4 3.11 -14.44 0.43
N PHE A 5 3.82 -15.50 0.82
CA PHE A 5 4.55 -15.64 2.08
C PHE A 5 5.97 -16.12 1.75
N GLY A 6 6.88 -16.14 2.72
CA GLY A 6 8.24 -16.66 2.49
C GLY A 6 8.21 -18.03 1.80
N ASN A 7 9.04 -18.23 0.77
CA ASN A 7 9.03 -19.40 -0.13
C ASN A 7 7.74 -19.61 -0.95
N SER A 8 6.95 -18.57 -1.22
CA SER A 8 5.85 -18.67 -2.18
C SER A 8 6.35 -18.54 -3.62
N GLY A 9 5.93 -19.47 -4.49
CA GLY A 9 6.25 -19.45 -5.93
C GLY A 9 5.37 -18.49 -6.72
N VAL A 10 5.26 -17.24 -6.27
CA VAL A 10 4.50 -16.19 -6.95
C VAL A 10 5.25 -15.78 -8.23
N LYS A 11 4.53 -15.73 -9.35
CA LYS A 11 5.05 -15.40 -10.68
C LYS A 11 4.44 -14.09 -11.18
N PHE A 12 5.07 -13.47 -12.17
CA PHE A 12 4.49 -12.32 -12.87
C PHE A 12 3.09 -12.62 -13.45
N GLY A 13 2.85 -13.85 -13.90
CA GLY A 13 1.54 -14.29 -14.38
C GLY A 13 0.44 -14.36 -13.30
N ASP A 14 0.80 -14.26 -12.02
CA ASP A 14 -0.17 -14.20 -10.93
C ASP A 14 -0.71 -12.77 -10.67
N ILE A 15 -0.24 -11.77 -11.45
CA ILE A 15 -0.74 -10.40 -11.45
C ILE A 15 -1.89 -10.30 -12.45
N THR A 16 -3.05 -10.83 -12.05
CA THR A 16 -4.22 -10.99 -12.94
C THR A 16 -4.95 -9.68 -13.20
N ASP A 17 -4.78 -8.65 -12.37
CA ASP A 17 -5.40 -7.34 -12.57
C ASP A 17 -4.63 -6.46 -13.59
N GLY A 18 -3.48 -6.97 -14.07
CA GLY A 18 -2.63 -6.35 -15.07
C GLY A 18 -1.42 -5.65 -14.45
N THR A 19 -0.24 -5.88 -15.05
CA THR A 19 1.03 -5.33 -14.55
C THR A 19 1.11 -3.81 -14.60
N SER A 20 0.34 -3.17 -15.49
CA SER A 20 0.23 -1.72 -15.62
C SER A 20 -0.78 -1.08 -14.67
N ASN A 21 -1.57 -1.90 -13.96
CA ASN A 21 -2.60 -1.47 -13.01
C ASN A 21 -2.27 -1.87 -11.57
N THR A 22 -1.28 -2.74 -11.37
CA THR A 22 -0.77 -3.10 -10.05
C THR A 22 0.51 -2.32 -9.74
N SER A 23 0.51 -1.62 -8.61
CA SER A 23 1.66 -0.91 -8.05
C SER A 23 2.65 -1.88 -7.44
N LEU A 24 3.93 -1.72 -7.80
CA LEU A 24 5.07 -2.44 -7.26
C LEU A 24 5.73 -1.71 -6.09
N ALA A 25 5.87 -0.38 -6.21
CA ALA A 25 6.49 0.46 -5.21
C ALA A 25 5.87 1.86 -5.22
N GLY A 26 6.00 2.58 -4.11
CA GLY A 26 5.53 3.96 -3.97
C GLY A 26 6.41 4.75 -3.03
N GLU A 27 6.27 6.08 -3.08
CA GLU A 27 7.09 6.99 -2.27
C GLU A 27 6.80 6.87 -0.76
N ARG A 28 7.85 7.11 0.02
CA ARG A 28 7.77 7.39 1.46
C ARG A 28 8.67 8.56 1.79
N ASP A 29 8.12 9.56 2.47
CA ASP A 29 8.85 10.75 2.87
C ASP A 29 9.64 10.56 4.17
N THR A 30 10.74 11.30 4.32
CA THR A 30 11.65 11.23 5.48
C THR A 30 11.29 12.23 6.58
N LYS A 31 10.45 13.22 6.31
CA LYS A 31 10.26 14.40 7.16
C LYS A 31 9.08 14.24 8.12
N ASN A 32 7.97 13.72 7.62
CA ASN A 32 6.69 13.60 8.29
C ASN A 32 6.43 12.14 8.69
N CYS A 33 6.59 11.20 7.76
CA CYS A 33 6.15 9.81 7.92
C CYS A 33 7.29 8.79 8.11
N ARG A 34 8.51 9.26 8.39
CA ARG A 34 9.64 8.48 8.94
C ARG A 34 10.32 7.49 8.00
N SER A 35 10.12 7.61 6.68
CA SER A 35 10.66 6.70 5.66
C SER A 35 10.27 5.24 5.85
N GLY A 36 10.80 4.36 4.99
CA GLY A 36 10.86 2.92 5.23
C GLY A 36 12.31 2.47 5.39
N THR A 37 12.53 1.27 5.94
CA THR A 37 13.83 0.62 5.94
C THR A 37 13.85 -0.51 4.92
N TRP A 38 14.98 -0.71 4.23
CA TRP A 38 15.18 -1.89 3.40
C TRP A 38 15.76 -3.06 4.21
N VAL A 39 16.68 -2.76 5.14
CA VAL A 39 17.65 -3.74 5.69
C VAL A 39 17.00 -4.81 6.55
N GLY A 40 15.82 -4.53 7.12
CA GLY A 40 15.06 -5.49 7.89
C GLY A 40 14.25 -4.86 9.01
N VAL A 41 13.57 -5.71 9.77
CA VAL A 41 12.66 -5.29 10.84
C VAL A 41 13.10 -5.88 12.17
N ARG A 42 12.87 -5.12 13.24
CA ARG A 42 13.26 -5.53 14.60
C ARG A 42 12.34 -6.60 15.21
N ASN A 43 11.10 -6.71 14.72
CA ASN A 43 10.14 -7.72 15.15
C ASN A 43 9.27 -8.16 13.96
N ALA A 44 9.70 -9.20 13.24
CA ALA A 44 9.00 -9.68 12.04
C ALA A 44 7.54 -10.12 12.29
N ASN A 45 7.23 -10.56 13.51
CA ASN A 45 5.88 -10.96 13.92
C ASN A 45 5.09 -9.81 14.58
N GLY A 46 5.70 -8.63 14.72
CA GLY A 46 5.06 -7.45 15.29
C GLY A 46 4.21 -6.70 14.26
N GLY A 47 3.19 -6.02 14.73
CA GLY A 47 2.48 -5.00 13.94
C GLY A 47 3.20 -3.66 13.93
N GLY A 48 2.61 -2.66 13.29
CA GLY A 48 3.09 -1.30 13.38
C GLY A 48 4.42 -1.03 12.67
N SER A 49 5.01 0.11 13.01
CA SER A 49 6.37 0.53 12.64
C SER A 49 7.49 -0.31 13.29
N ARG A 50 7.17 -1.50 13.81
CA ARG A 50 8.13 -2.45 14.41
C ARG A 50 8.31 -3.72 13.58
N GLY A 51 7.33 -4.05 12.75
CA GLY A 51 7.33 -5.25 11.91
C GLY A 51 7.37 -4.94 10.42
N VAL A 52 6.84 -5.87 9.63
CA VAL A 52 7.02 -5.90 8.16
C VAL A 52 6.61 -4.60 7.47
N PHE A 53 5.63 -3.89 8.00
CA PHE A 53 5.12 -2.62 7.45
C PHE A 53 6.09 -1.44 7.52
N PHE A 54 7.21 -1.60 8.24
CA PHE A 54 8.32 -0.67 8.19
C PHE A 54 9.20 -0.85 6.93
N VAL A 55 9.10 -2.01 6.27
CA VAL A 55 9.78 -2.33 5.00
C VAL A 55 8.83 -2.23 3.82
N VAL A 56 7.65 -2.84 3.91
CA VAL A 56 6.65 -2.87 2.84
C VAL A 56 5.51 -1.91 3.20
N GLY A 57 5.33 -0.84 2.44
CA GLY A 57 4.17 0.04 2.63
C GLY A 57 2.86 -0.70 2.38
N HIS A 58 1.79 -0.27 3.05
CA HIS A 58 0.45 -0.80 2.83
C HIS A 58 -0.57 0.30 2.59
N SER A 59 -1.68 -0.06 1.96
CA SER A 59 -2.74 0.87 1.53
C SER A 59 -3.85 1.08 2.56
N ARG A 60 -3.75 0.46 3.74
CA ARG A 60 -4.72 0.68 4.83
C ARG A 60 -4.69 2.12 5.34
N ALA A 61 -3.48 2.66 5.58
CA ALA A 61 -3.31 4.09 5.78
C ALA A 61 -3.46 4.78 4.42
N ARG A 62 -4.29 5.83 4.36
CA ARG A 62 -4.36 6.68 3.17
C ARG A 62 -2.98 7.27 2.86
N GLN A 63 -2.75 7.54 1.58
CA GLN A 63 -1.60 8.32 1.17
C GLN A 63 -1.58 9.67 1.92
N ASN A 64 -0.46 10.00 2.55
CA ASN A 64 -0.29 11.22 3.34
C ASN A 64 -1.29 11.37 4.52
N GLU A 65 -1.68 10.28 5.20
CA GLU A 65 -2.38 10.37 6.50
C GLU A 65 -1.62 11.26 7.51
N PRO A 66 -2.29 11.78 8.55
CA PRO A 66 -1.63 12.50 9.64
C PRO A 66 -0.50 11.70 10.29
N VAL A 67 0.47 12.44 10.81
CA VAL A 67 1.55 11.87 11.62
C VAL A 67 0.97 11.47 12.98
N LEU A 68 1.07 10.18 13.33
CA LEU A 68 0.66 9.65 14.64
C LEU A 68 1.87 9.12 15.42
N ALA A 69 1.65 8.71 16.68
CA ALA A 69 2.68 8.06 17.49
C ALA A 69 3.24 6.78 16.81
N TRP A 70 4.41 6.33 17.24
CA TRP A 70 5.21 5.30 16.56
C TRP A 70 4.46 3.97 16.31
N ASP A 71 3.53 3.60 17.19
CA ASP A 71 2.85 2.31 17.18
C ASP A 71 1.35 2.39 16.85
N SER A 72 0.90 3.50 16.26
CA SER A 72 -0.51 3.73 15.92
C SER A 72 -0.89 3.09 14.57
N ASP A 73 -0.86 1.75 14.50
CA ASP A 73 -1.28 0.96 13.33
C ASP A 73 -2.81 0.90 13.21
N PRO A 74 -3.44 1.15 12.05
CA PRO A 74 -2.92 1.63 10.74
C PRO A 74 -3.30 3.10 10.50
N GLU A 75 -3.49 3.85 11.57
CA GLU A 75 -4.19 5.13 11.51
C GLU A 75 -3.30 6.28 11.02
N GLY A 76 -1.97 6.08 11.00
CA GLY A 76 -1.00 7.12 10.65
C GLY A 76 -0.17 6.77 9.42
N CYS A 77 0.48 7.79 8.86
CA CYS A 77 1.26 7.60 7.64
C CYS A 77 2.56 6.80 7.79
N GLY A 78 3.01 6.49 9.01
CA GLY A 78 4.28 5.77 9.28
C GLY A 78 4.38 4.38 8.66
N GLN A 79 3.24 3.80 8.26
CA GLN A 79 3.17 2.50 7.58
C GLN A 79 2.53 2.59 6.18
N GLY A 80 2.06 3.78 5.80
CA GLY A 80 1.48 4.06 4.50
C GLY A 80 2.52 4.50 3.47
N PHE A 81 2.01 5.14 2.42
CA PHE A 81 2.81 5.83 1.43
C PHE A 81 2.69 7.34 1.66
N SER A 82 3.76 8.06 1.41
CA SER A 82 3.78 9.50 1.65
C SER A 82 4.77 10.20 0.74
N SER A 83 4.53 11.49 0.51
CA SER A 83 5.36 12.32 -0.34
C SER A 83 5.34 13.77 0.11
N LEU A 84 6.42 14.49 -0.20
CA LEU A 84 6.48 15.94 -0.05
C LEU A 84 5.92 16.67 -1.27
N HIS A 85 5.56 15.94 -2.33
CA HIS A 85 4.88 16.51 -3.49
C HIS A 85 3.47 16.97 -3.12
N THR A 86 3.10 18.15 -3.61
CA THR A 86 1.75 18.67 -3.39
C THR A 86 0.73 17.80 -4.11
N GLY A 87 -0.29 17.35 -3.37
CA GLY A 87 -1.47 16.71 -3.94
C GLY A 87 -1.31 15.23 -4.31
N GLY A 88 -0.15 14.61 -4.10
CA GLY A 88 0.02 13.20 -4.47
C GLY A 88 1.38 12.59 -4.16
N ALA A 89 1.63 11.40 -4.69
CA ALA A 89 2.90 10.68 -4.60
C ALA A 89 3.14 9.87 -5.88
N GLN A 90 4.41 9.58 -6.19
CA GLN A 90 4.75 8.73 -7.32
C GLN A 90 4.65 7.25 -6.95
N PHE A 91 4.09 6.46 -7.87
CA PHE A 91 4.05 5.00 -7.79
C PHE A 91 4.64 4.40 -9.06
N VAL A 92 5.34 3.30 -8.88
CA VAL A 92 5.88 2.46 -9.95
C VAL A 92 5.01 1.23 -10.06
N SER A 93 4.48 0.94 -11.24
CA SER A 93 3.70 -0.27 -11.53
C SER A 93 4.60 -1.48 -11.80
N CYS A 94 4.04 -2.69 -11.79
CA CYS A 94 4.78 -3.93 -12.03
C CYS A 94 5.36 -4.05 -13.44
N ASP A 95 4.88 -3.27 -14.40
CA ASP A 95 5.45 -3.12 -15.75
C ASP A 95 6.58 -2.08 -15.83
N GLY A 96 6.91 -1.41 -14.72
CA GLY A 96 7.94 -0.36 -14.65
C GLY A 96 7.46 1.03 -15.02
N SER A 97 6.19 1.22 -15.41
CA SER A 97 5.63 2.55 -15.64
C SER A 97 5.50 3.33 -14.33
N VAL A 98 5.67 4.66 -14.39
CA VAL A 98 5.58 5.55 -13.24
C VAL A 98 4.39 6.48 -13.40
N ARG A 99 3.57 6.61 -12.36
CA ARG A 99 2.37 7.45 -12.35
C ARG A 99 2.27 8.26 -11.08
N PHE A 100 1.76 9.48 -11.20
CA PHE A 100 1.40 10.31 -10.07
C PHE A 100 0.01 9.92 -9.56
N VAL A 101 -0.07 9.50 -8.30
CA VAL A 101 -1.32 9.13 -7.64
C VAL A 101 -1.75 10.27 -6.73
N SER A 102 -2.94 10.81 -7.00
CA SER A 102 -3.53 11.89 -6.21
C SER A 102 -3.79 11.44 -4.78
N SER A 103 -3.54 12.31 -3.80
CA SER A 103 -3.94 12.08 -2.41
C SER A 103 -5.47 12.02 -2.24
N ASN A 104 -6.24 12.47 -3.24
CA ASN A 104 -7.71 12.41 -3.27
C ASN A 104 -8.27 11.11 -3.89
N ILE A 105 -7.40 10.16 -4.27
CA ILE A 105 -7.83 8.84 -4.74
C ILE A 105 -8.82 8.19 -3.77
N ASN A 106 -9.83 7.49 -4.30
CA ASN A 106 -10.80 6.77 -3.51
C ASN A 106 -10.09 5.76 -2.58
N HIS A 107 -10.31 5.97 -1.29
CA HIS A 107 -9.75 5.21 -0.20
C HIS A 107 -10.84 4.92 0.81
N ASN A 108 -10.98 3.65 1.18
CA ASN A 108 -11.87 3.25 2.26
C ASN A 108 -11.10 2.87 3.53
N HIS A 109 -11.15 3.73 4.55
CA HIS A 109 -10.46 3.47 5.81
C HIS A 109 -11.21 2.41 6.64
N THR A 110 -10.74 1.16 6.62
CA THR A 110 -11.31 0.11 7.47
C THR A 110 -10.74 0.18 8.89
N ARG A 111 -11.43 0.92 9.77
CA ARG A 111 -11.14 0.92 11.21
C ARG A 111 -11.40 -0.49 11.77
N GLY A 112 -10.33 -1.14 12.25
CA GLY A 112 -10.42 -2.41 12.99
C GLY A 112 -10.36 -3.73 12.22
N GLY A 113 -10.29 -3.76 10.88
CA GLY A 113 -10.25 -5.01 10.10
C GLY A 113 -9.18 -5.06 9.00
N TRP A 114 -8.70 -6.27 8.69
CA TRP A 114 -7.99 -6.57 7.45
C TRP A 114 -9.03 -6.81 6.36
N THR A 115 -9.07 -5.96 5.34
CA THR A 115 -9.88 -6.26 4.16
C THR A 115 -9.15 -7.29 3.32
N ASN A 116 -9.88 -8.29 2.85
CA ASN A 116 -9.35 -9.21 1.86
C ASN A 116 -9.12 -8.44 0.55
N ALA A 117 -8.15 -8.89 -0.26
CA ALA A 117 -7.83 -8.26 -1.53
C ALA A 117 -9.06 -8.03 -2.41
N GLY A 118 -9.94 -9.02 -2.54
CA GLY A 118 -11.18 -8.93 -3.32
C GLY A 118 -12.40 -8.39 -2.56
N ASP A 119 -12.21 -7.65 -1.47
CA ASP A 119 -13.33 -6.98 -0.77
C ASP A 119 -13.87 -5.82 -1.64
N PRO A 120 -15.15 -5.84 -2.06
CA PRO A 120 -15.73 -4.78 -2.88
C PRO A 120 -15.73 -3.40 -2.21
N LEU A 121 -15.56 -3.34 -0.89
CA LEU A 121 -15.44 -2.09 -0.15
C LEU A 121 -14.06 -1.44 -0.30
N ASN A 122 -13.07 -2.13 -0.88
CA ASN A 122 -11.76 -1.55 -1.12
C ASN A 122 -11.86 -0.40 -2.13
N GLY A 123 -11.39 0.78 -1.74
CA GLY A 123 -11.22 1.90 -2.66
C GLY A 123 -10.15 1.59 -3.72
N VAL A 124 -10.12 2.38 -4.80
CA VAL A 124 -9.15 2.21 -5.89
C VAL A 124 -7.71 2.22 -5.37
N TYR A 125 -7.42 3.04 -4.36
CA TYR A 125 -6.09 3.06 -3.76
C TYR A 125 -5.67 1.70 -3.20
N GLN A 126 -6.55 1.02 -2.46
CA GLN A 126 -6.24 -0.32 -1.96
C GLN A 126 -6.06 -1.33 -3.08
N ARG A 127 -6.91 -1.23 -4.11
CA ARG A 127 -6.96 -2.13 -5.26
C ARG A 127 -5.70 -2.05 -6.11
N LEU A 128 -5.15 -0.85 -6.31
CA LEU A 128 -3.86 -0.66 -6.98
C LEU A 128 -2.70 -1.42 -6.31
N LEU A 129 -2.78 -1.75 -5.02
CA LEU A 129 -1.76 -2.50 -4.30
C LEU A 129 -2.08 -4.01 -4.19
N SER A 130 -3.20 -4.44 -4.75
CA SER A 130 -3.54 -5.84 -4.95
C SER A 130 -3.06 -6.28 -6.33
N ARG A 131 -2.55 -7.51 -6.43
CA ARG A 131 -2.19 -8.10 -7.73
C ARG A 131 -3.36 -8.81 -8.41
N ASN A 132 -4.38 -9.15 -7.63
CA ASN A 132 -5.47 -10.04 -8.03
C ASN A 132 -6.78 -9.82 -7.24
N ASP A 133 -7.17 -8.57 -6.97
CA ASP A 133 -8.48 -8.29 -6.38
C ASP A 133 -9.66 -8.74 -7.26
N GLY A 134 -9.50 -8.78 -8.59
CA GLY A 134 -10.54 -9.22 -9.53
C GLY A 134 -11.75 -8.29 -9.63
N LEU A 135 -11.65 -7.06 -9.10
CA LEU A 135 -12.69 -6.04 -9.11
C LEU A 135 -12.51 -5.12 -10.33
N VAL A 136 -13.61 -4.54 -10.80
CA VAL A 136 -13.62 -3.56 -11.90
C VAL A 136 -13.75 -2.15 -11.34
N VAL A 137 -12.98 -1.20 -11.87
CA VAL A 137 -13.09 0.23 -11.47
C VAL A 137 -14.39 0.78 -12.05
N GLN A 138 -15.23 1.37 -11.20
CA GLN A 138 -16.49 1.97 -11.63
C GLN A 138 -16.27 3.45 -12.02
N PRO A 139 -17.11 4.02 -12.90
CA PRO A 139 -16.98 5.42 -13.35
C PRO A 139 -16.96 6.48 -12.24
N GLU A 140 -17.51 6.15 -11.06
CA GLU A 140 -17.62 7.02 -9.88
C GLU A 140 -16.47 6.89 -8.87
N ASP A 141 -15.47 6.05 -9.15
CA ASP A 141 -14.33 5.77 -8.28
C ASP A 141 -13.14 6.76 -8.41
#